data_AF-A0A0C9VK44-F1
#
_entry.id   AF-A0A0C9VK44-F1
#
_cell.length_a   1.000
_cell.length_b   1.000
_cell.length_c   1.000
_cell.angle_alpha   90.00
_cell.angle_beta   90.00
_cell.angle_gamma   90.00
#
_symmetry.space_group_name_H-M   'P 1'
#
loop_
_entity.id
_entity.type
_entity.pdbx_description
1 polymer ?
#
loop_
_entity_poly.entity_id
_entity_poly.type
_entity_poly.pdbx_seq_one_letter_code
_entity_poly.pdbx_strand_id
1 'polypeptide(L)'
;MPVASHNGSADVIALANLISSTAQEIVTEYSKAGHDIPSLDSTDSGPFDAPEKVSGALSKAIRTIEAACAQLSFTVASPGHVMTN
;
A
#
# COMPACT_ATOMS: atom_id res chain seq x y z
N MET A 1 -29.07 12.34 14.95
CA MET A 1 -28.75 11.55 13.75
C MET A 1 -28.16 10.23 14.22
N PRO A 2 -28.70 9.05 13.87
CA PRO A 2 -28.03 7.80 14.19
C PRO A 2 -26.82 7.66 13.25
N VAL A 3 -25.62 7.53 13.80
CA VAL A 3 -24.44 7.11 13.03
C VAL A 3 -24.64 5.65 12.68
N ALA A 4 -24.66 5.31 11.39
CA ALA A 4 -24.68 3.94 10.94
C ALA A 4 -23.43 3.25 11.53
N SER A 5 -23.63 2.22 12.37
CA SER A 5 -22.54 1.40 12.90
C SER A 5 -21.83 0.73 11.73
N HIS A 6 -20.75 1.32 11.23
CA HIS A 6 -19.83 0.65 10.33
C HIS A 6 -19.15 -0.47 11.13
N ASN A 7 -19.40 -1.71 10.70
CA ASN A 7 -18.70 -2.85 11.27
C ASN A 7 -17.27 -2.86 10.74
N GLY A 8 -16.30 -2.42 11.54
CA GLY A 8 -14.89 -2.33 11.16
C GLY A 8 -14.30 -3.66 10.65
N SER A 9 -14.94 -4.79 10.97
CA SER A 9 -14.57 -6.11 10.43
C SER A 9 -14.65 -6.15 8.88
N ALA A 10 -15.68 -5.54 8.30
CA ALA A 10 -15.85 -5.48 6.85
C ALA A 10 -14.78 -4.56 6.21
N ASP A 11 -14.47 -3.44 6.86
CA ASP A 11 -13.45 -2.50 6.40
C ASP A 11 -12.06 -3.12 6.43
N VAL A 12 -11.73 -3.87 7.50
CA VAL A 12 -10.46 -4.62 7.62
C VAL A 12 -10.31 -5.64 6.49
N ILE A 13 -11.35 -6.43 6.21
CA ILE A 13 -11.34 -7.42 5.12
C ILE A 13 -11.21 -6.72 3.76
N ALA A 14 -11.92 -5.62 3.55
CA ALA A 14 -11.83 -4.83 2.32
C ALA A 14 -10.42 -4.25 2.11
N LEU A 15 -9.79 -3.71 3.16
CA LEU A 15 -8.43 -3.19 3.12
C LEU A 15 -7.40 -4.29 2.84
N ALA A 16 -7.55 -5.47 3.45
CA ALA A 16 -6.67 -6.62 3.18
C ALA A 16 -6.78 -7.09 1.72
N ASN A 17 -8.00 -7.15 1.17
CA ASN A 17 -8.22 -7.47 -0.24
C ASN A 17 -7.62 -6.41 -1.17
N LEU A 18 -7.75 -5.12 -0.81
CA LEU A 18 -7.13 -4.02 -1.55
C LEU A 18 -5.60 -4.15 -1.57
N ILE A 19 -4.97 -4.39 -0.41
CA ILE A 19 -3.52 -4.60 -0.29
C ILE A 19 -3.06 -5.75 -1.20
N SER A 20 -3.76 -6.89 -1.15
CA SER A 20 -3.44 -8.06 -1.98
C SER A 20 -3.57 -7.78 -3.47
N SER A 21 -4.65 -7.09 -3.89
CA SER A 21 -4.86 -6.70 -5.29
C SER A 21 -3.78 -5.73 -5.76
N THR A 22 -3.48 -4.69 -4.97
CA THR A 22 -2.47 -3.69 -5.31
C THR A 22 -1.06 -4.27 -5.34
N ALA A 23 -0.74 -5.25 -4.48
CA ALA A 23 0.53 -5.97 -4.55
C ALA A 23 0.71 -6.69 -5.90
N GLN A 24 -0.35 -7.33 -6.42
CA GLN A 24 -0.32 -7.96 -7.75
C GLN A 24 -0.15 -6.94 -8.88
N GLU A 25 -0.77 -5.76 -8.76
CA GLU A 25 -0.58 -4.65 -9.70
C GLU A 25 0.86 -4.15 -9.71
N ILE A 26 1.50 -4.02 -8.53
CA ILE A 26 2.90 -3.63 -8.41
C ILE A 26 3.80 -4.66 -9.12
N VAL A 27 3.64 -5.95 -8.82
CA VAL A 27 4.40 -7.03 -9.51
C VAL A 27 4.25 -6.95 -11.02
N THR A 28 3.02 -6.69 -11.49
CA THR A 28 2.73 -6.57 -12.91
C THR A 28 3.42 -5.35 -13.54
N GLU A 29 3.41 -4.20 -12.87
CA GLU A 29 4.04 -2.98 -13.39
C GLU A 29 5.57 -3.07 -13.41
N TYR A 30 6.19 -3.67 -12.38
CA TYR A 30 7.62 -3.97 -12.39
C TYR A 30 7.99 -4.90 -13.55
N SER A 31 7.21 -5.98 -13.75
CA SER A 31 7.41 -6.92 -14.86
C SER A 31 7.30 -6.24 -16.23
N LYS A 32 6.33 -5.34 -16.43
CA LYS A 32 6.17 -4.56 -17.67
C LYS A 32 7.33 -3.60 -17.92
N ALA A 33 7.90 -3.04 -16.86
CA ALA A 33 9.05 -2.15 -16.95
C ALA A 33 10.37 -2.91 -17.17
N GLY A 34 10.35 -4.25 -17.12
CA GLY A 34 11.56 -5.08 -17.25
C GLY A 34 12.49 -4.98 -16.04
N HIS A 35 11.93 -4.63 -14.87
CA HIS A 35 12.67 -4.48 -13.63
C HIS A 35 12.16 -5.48 -12.58
N ASP A 36 13.06 -5.99 -11.77
CA ASP A 36 12.70 -6.75 -10.57
C ASP A 36 12.29 -5.80 -9.43
N ILE A 37 11.43 -6.30 -8.54
CA ILE A 37 11.12 -5.59 -7.30
C ILE A 37 12.37 -5.60 -6.42
N PRO A 38 12.84 -4.44 -5.91
CA PRO A 38 14.02 -4.39 -5.05
C PRO A 38 13.78 -5.15 -3.74
N SER A 39 14.79 -5.88 -3.29
CA SER A 39 14.81 -6.43 -1.94
C SER A 39 15.05 -5.33 -0.91
N LEU A 40 14.66 -5.57 0.34
CA LEU A 40 14.85 -4.59 1.44
C LEU A 40 16.33 -4.25 1.69
N ASP A 41 17.25 -5.17 1.40
CA ASP A 41 18.69 -4.97 1.57
C ASP A 41 19.37 -4.37 0.32
N SER A 42 18.61 -4.11 -0.75
CA SER A 42 19.18 -3.53 -1.96
C SER A 42 19.57 -2.06 -1.74
N THR A 43 20.71 -1.67 -2.29
CA THR A 43 21.18 -0.28 -2.36
C THR A 43 21.14 0.28 -3.77
N ASP A 44 20.63 -0.51 -4.73
CA ASP A 44 20.44 -0.06 -6.10
C ASP A 44 19.41 1.06 -6.15
N SER A 45 19.60 2.01 -7.06
CA SER A 45 18.63 3.07 -7.29
C SER A 45 17.27 2.47 -7.66
N GLY A 46 16.27 2.73 -6.83
CA GLY A 46 14.92 2.27 -7.01
C GLY A 46 14.16 3.10 -8.05
N PRO A 47 12.92 2.71 -8.37
CA PRO A 47 12.10 3.44 -9.33
C PRO A 47 11.95 4.92 -8.97
N PHE A 48 11.84 5.25 -7.68
CA PHE A 48 11.64 6.64 -7.24
C PHE A 48 12.90 7.50 -7.21
N ASP A 49 14.09 6.91 -7.33
CA ASP A 49 15.34 7.68 -7.50
C ASP A 49 15.46 8.27 -8.92
N ALA A 50 14.68 7.75 -9.87
CA ALA A 50 14.54 8.26 -11.23
C ALA A 50 13.06 8.41 -11.59
N PRO A 51 12.38 9.46 -11.10
CA PRO A 51 10.93 9.63 -11.24
C PRO A 51 10.46 9.66 -12.70
N GLU A 52 11.31 10.04 -13.66
CA GLU A 52 10.97 9.93 -15.09
C GLU A 52 10.80 8.49 -15.60
N LYS A 53 11.31 7.49 -14.87
CA LYS A 53 11.23 6.06 -15.21
C LYS A 53 10.05 5.36 -14.56
N VAL A 54 9.33 6.02 -13.64
CA VAL A 54 8.18 5.41 -12.96
C VAL A 54 6.93 5.64 -13.79
N SER A 55 6.24 4.55 -14.17
CA SER A 55 4.94 4.68 -14.80
C SER A 55 3.94 5.33 -13.83
N GLY A 56 3.01 6.12 -14.37
CA GLY A 56 1.93 6.69 -13.54
C GLY A 56 1.10 5.61 -12.83
N ALA A 57 1.00 4.41 -13.45
CA ALA A 57 0.33 3.25 -12.86
C ALA A 57 1.12 2.69 -11.65
N LEU A 58 2.44 2.52 -11.77
CA LEU A 58 3.29 2.06 -10.67
C LEU A 58 3.28 3.05 -9.51
N SER A 59 3.40 4.36 -9.79
CA SER A 59 3.31 5.42 -8.78
C SER A 59 1.98 5.37 -8.02
N LYS A 60 0.87 5.20 -8.75
CA LYS A 60 -0.47 5.10 -8.17
C LYS A 60 -0.62 3.84 -7.32
N ALA A 61 -0.15 2.70 -7.81
CA ALA A 61 -0.23 1.43 -7.08
C ALA A 61 0.54 1.50 -5.77
N ILE A 62 1.76 2.07 -5.78
CA ILE A 62 2.58 2.23 -4.56
C ILE A 62 1.90 3.14 -3.54
N ARG A 63 1.39 4.30 -3.96
CA ARG A 63 0.64 5.19 -3.05
C ARG A 63 -0.63 4.53 -2.51
N THR A 64 -1.28 3.67 -3.29
CA THR A 64 -2.49 2.96 -2.87
C THR A 64 -2.18 1.91 -1.80
N ILE A 65 -1.12 1.11 -1.96
CA ILE A 65 -0.74 0.11 -0.96
C ILE A 65 -0.26 0.77 0.34
N GLU A 66 0.48 1.88 0.26
CA GLU A 66 0.87 2.67 1.44
C GLU A 66 -0.34 3.17 2.22
N ALA A 67 -1.29 3.80 1.53
CA ALA A 67 -2.50 4.33 2.14
C ALA A 67 -3.37 3.22 2.74
N ALA A 68 -3.47 2.06 2.09
CA ALA A 68 -4.24 0.92 2.57
C ALA A 68 -3.60 0.27 3.80
N CYS A 69 -2.27 0.08 3.81
CA CYS A 69 -1.54 -0.44 4.97
C CYS A 69 -1.62 0.50 6.17
N ALA A 70 -1.49 1.81 5.95
CA ALA A 70 -1.65 2.81 7.00
C ALA A 70 -3.07 2.77 7.58
N GLN A 71 -4.10 2.84 6.73
CA GLN A 71 -5.49 2.76 7.16
C GLN A 71 -5.77 1.46 7.94
N LEU A 72 -5.33 0.31 7.42
CA LEU A 72 -5.49 -0.97 8.10
C LEU A 72 -4.86 -0.94 9.49
N SER A 73 -3.63 -0.43 9.60
CA SER A 73 -2.91 -0.30 10.87
C SER A 73 -3.68 0.59 11.86
N PHE A 74 -4.22 1.72 11.40
CA PHE A 74 -5.03 2.63 12.24
C PHE A 74 -6.40 2.04 12.62
N THR A 75 -7.02 1.24 11.76
CA THR A 75 -8.32 0.61 12.04
C THR A 75 -8.21 -0.47 13.12
N VAL A 76 -7.10 -1.22 13.14
CA VAL A 76 -6.90 -2.32 14.11
C VAL A 76 -6.19 -1.89 15.38
N ALA A 77 -5.46 -0.77 15.36
CA ALA A 77 -4.80 -0.20 16.53
C ALA A 77 -5.77 0.67 17.35
N SER A 78 -5.63 0.64 18.68
CA SER A 78 -6.31 1.63 19.53
C SER A 78 -5.78 3.04 19.21
N PRO A 79 -6.62 4.10 19.23
CA PRO A 79 -6.17 5.47 19.03
C PRO A 79 -5.01 5.90 19.97
N GLY A 80 -4.91 5.29 21.15
CA GLY A 80 -3.82 5.53 22.11
C GLY A 80 -2.50 4.78 21.81
N HIS A 81 -2.48 3.86 20.84
CA HIS A 81 -1.31 3.04 20.48
C HIS A 81 -0.44 3.71 19.40
N VAL A 82 -0.92 4.76 18.74
CA VAL A 82 -0.24 5.46 17.63
C VAL A 82 0.98 6.27 18.10
N MET A 83 1.14 6.52 19.40
CA MET A 83 2.21 7.37 19.94
C MET A 83 3.56 6.66 20.18
N THR A 84 3.71 5.39 19.79
CA THR A 84 4.89 4.57 20.19
C THR A 84 5.60 3.81 19.05
N ASN A 85 5.32 4.08 17.77
CA ASN A 85 6.09 3.47 16.67
C ASN A 85 7.11 4.44 16.08
#